data_AF-A0A8J2K9R2-F1
#
_entry.id   AF-A0A8J2K9R2-F1
#
_cell.length_a   1.000
_cell.length_b   1.000
_cell.length_c   1.000
_cell.angle_alpha   90.00
_cell.angle_beta   90.00
_cell.angle_gamma   90.00
#
_symmetry.space_group_name_H-M   'P 1'
#
loop_
_entity.id
_entity.type
_entity.pdbx_description
1 polymer ?
#
loop_
_entity_poly.entity_id
_entity_poly.type
_entity_poly.pdbx_seq_one_letter_code
_entity_poly.pdbx_strand_id
1 'polypeptide(L)'
;MEQDCAVCGGKAAHRCASCQSVSYCSAEHQKEDWNGHRKHCRYFKIVEDSNLGKGFIATRDIKAGTVIFEEEPVAVSPVLEISYLESRRGLICCLTCGLADDEWQPSMTGHRCTRCKWPICSTECEELPMHAENECEIFASHKFEYEPESTGLSDLVMGIRV
;
A
#
# COMPACT_ATOMS: atom_id res chain seq x y z
N MET A 1 24.28 -1.00 -4.79
CA MET A 1 24.84 0.13 -5.54
C MET A 1 25.78 0.89 -4.62
N GLU A 2 27.07 0.95 -4.95
CA GLU A 2 27.99 1.90 -4.31
C GLU A 2 27.47 3.31 -4.60
N GLN A 3 27.38 4.16 -3.58
CA GLN A 3 26.96 5.54 -3.75
C GLN A 3 28.17 6.46 -3.56
N ASP A 4 28.27 7.45 -4.44
CA ASP A 4 29.34 8.43 -4.42
C ASP A 4 29.01 9.59 -3.47
N CYS A 5 30.05 10.25 -2.98
CA CYS A 5 29.92 11.43 -2.15
C CYS A 5 29.36 12.59 -2.97
N ALA A 6 28.28 13.21 -2.48
CA ALA A 6 27.60 14.32 -3.17
C ALA A 6 28.48 15.58 -3.36
N VAL A 7 29.61 15.69 -2.65
CA VAL A 7 30.52 16.85 -2.73
C VAL A 7 31.74 16.56 -3.61
N CYS A 8 32.45 15.46 -3.38
CA CYS A 8 33.72 15.17 -4.06
C CYS A 8 33.66 14.03 -5.09
N GLY A 9 32.54 13.30 -5.19
CA GLY A 9 32.39 12.13 -6.07
C GLY A 9 33.17 10.88 -5.65
N GLY A 10 33.89 10.90 -4.53
CA GLY A 10 34.59 9.73 -4.00
C GLY A 10 33.64 8.72 -3.34
N LYS A 11 34.16 7.54 -2.95
CA LYS A 11 33.36 6.49 -2.28
C LYS A 11 32.72 7.00 -0.99
N ALA A 12 31.39 6.94 -0.90
CA ALA A 12 30.69 7.35 0.32
C ALA A 12 30.84 6.31 1.45
N ALA A 13 30.89 6.81 2.68
CA ALA A 13 30.97 6.00 3.89
C ALA A 13 29.62 5.93 4.63
N HIS A 14 28.79 6.97 4.48
CA HIS A 14 27.49 7.05 5.15
C HIS A 14 26.49 7.85 4.30
N ARG A 15 25.21 7.66 4.61
CA ARG A 15 24.08 8.39 4.01
C ARG A 15 23.61 9.46 4.98
N CYS A 16 22.94 10.49 4.46
CA CYS A 16 22.24 11.44 5.32
C CYS A 16 21.27 10.70 6.24
N ALA A 17 21.43 10.81 7.55
CA ALA A 17 20.64 10.06 8.54
C ALA A 17 19.13 10.38 8.50
N SER A 18 18.76 11.54 7.96
CA SER A 18 17.36 11.98 7.86
C SER A 18 16.66 11.40 6.62
N CYS A 19 17.15 11.71 5.42
CA CYS A 19 16.49 11.35 4.17
C CYS A 19 17.04 10.12 3.47
N GLN A 20 18.27 9.72 3.81
CA GLN A 20 19.05 8.67 3.14
C GLN A 20 19.21 8.85 1.62
N SER A 21 18.77 9.96 1.02
CA SER A 21 18.79 10.18 -0.44
C SER A 21 20.14 10.61 -0.98
N VAL A 22 21.04 11.09 -0.13
CA VAL A 22 22.39 11.54 -0.48
C VAL A 22 23.43 10.86 0.43
N SER A 23 24.64 10.71 -0.08
CA SER A 23 25.74 10.01 0.58
C SER A 23 26.99 10.88 0.67
N TYR A 24 27.78 10.69 1.72
CA TYR A 24 29.00 11.46 1.99
C TYR A 24 30.15 10.54 2.43
N CYS A 25 31.38 10.91 2.08
CA CYS A 25 32.56 10.21 2.57
C CYS A 25 32.93 10.62 4.01
N SER A 26 32.56 11.83 4.45
CA SER A 26 32.85 12.35 5.79
C SER A 26 31.79 13.35 6.28
N ALA A 27 31.77 13.60 7.59
CA ALA A 27 30.84 14.55 8.21
C ALA A 27 31.10 16.00 7.76
N GLU A 28 32.32 16.31 7.33
CA GLU A 28 32.72 17.61 6.78
C GLU A 28 32.00 17.89 5.47
N HIS A 29 32.00 16.94 4.52
CA HIS A 29 31.26 17.09 3.26
C HIS A 29 29.74 17.17 3.48
N GLN A 30 29.20 16.48 4.49
CA GLN A 30 27.79 16.66 4.84
C GLN A 30 27.51 18.09 5.35
N LYS A 31 28.38 18.66 6.18
CA LYS A 31 28.23 20.03 6.69
C LYS A 31 28.37 21.08 5.58
N GLU A 32 29.29 20.86 4.65
CA GLU A 32 29.50 21.71 3.47
C GLU A 32 28.23 21.77 2.60
N ASP A 33 27.64 20.61 2.29
CA ASP A 33 26.42 20.52 1.48
C ASP A 33 25.14 20.95 2.24
N TRP A 34 25.16 21.00 3.57
CA TRP A 34 23.96 21.16 4.41
C TRP A 34 23.06 22.35 4.02
N ASN A 35 23.63 23.50 3.67
CA ASN A 35 22.84 24.69 3.30
C ASN A 35 22.02 24.49 2.02
N GLY A 36 22.54 23.72 1.06
CA GLY A 36 21.83 23.31 -0.16
C GLY A 36 20.91 22.14 0.13
N HIS A 37 21.46 21.07 0.69
CA HIS A 37 20.75 19.83 0.96
C HIS A 37 19.53 20.00 1.85
N ARG A 38 19.59 20.79 2.93
CA ARG A 38 18.47 20.93 3.89
C ARG A 38 17.17 21.40 3.27
N LYS A 39 17.22 22.09 2.12
CA LYS A 39 16.02 22.53 1.40
C LYS A 39 15.27 21.37 0.75
N HIS A 40 16.01 20.33 0.39
CA HIS A 40 15.53 19.14 -0.32
C HIS A 40 15.62 17.86 0.53
N CYS A 41 16.14 17.95 1.76
CA CYS A 41 16.09 16.88 2.76
C CYS A 41 14.64 16.67 3.23
N ARG A 42 14.35 15.51 3.85
CA ARG A 42 13.02 15.16 4.39
C ARG A 42 12.47 16.26 5.30
N TYR A 43 11.16 16.49 5.20
CA TYR A 43 10.45 17.51 5.99
C TYR A 43 10.30 17.12 7.47
N PHE A 44 10.47 15.85 7.81
CA PHE A 44 10.30 15.33 9.16
C PHE A 44 11.51 14.52 9.63
N LYS A 45 11.59 14.32 10.94
CA LYS A 45 12.45 13.31 11.59
C LYS A 45 11.62 12.43 12.50
N ILE A 46 12.10 11.21 12.74
CA ILE A 46 11.52 10.28 13.72
C ILE A 46 12.03 10.68 15.10
N VAL A 47 11.12 10.73 16.08
CA VAL A 47 11.42 10.92 17.50
C VAL A 47 10.70 9.87 18.32
N GLU A 48 11.15 9.67 19.55
CA GLU A 48 10.53 8.80 20.54
C GLU A 48 10.08 9.66 21.71
N ASP A 49 8.78 9.64 21.98
CA ASP A 49 8.13 10.32 23.11
C ASP A 49 7.77 9.29 24.18
N SER A 50 7.99 9.62 25.45
CA SER A 50 7.78 8.67 26.54
C SER A 50 6.32 8.29 26.78
N ASN A 51 5.36 9.11 26.32
CA ASN A 51 3.93 8.87 26.48
C ASN A 51 3.27 8.36 25.19
N LEU A 52 3.76 8.78 24.02
CA LEU A 52 3.13 8.49 22.72
C LEU A 52 3.92 7.46 21.88
N GLY A 53 5.14 7.11 22.27
CA GLY A 53 6.02 6.23 21.50
C GLY A 53 6.67 6.94 20.31
N LYS A 54 6.91 6.21 19.21
CA LYS A 54 7.56 6.77 18.02
C LYS A 54 6.61 7.65 17.21
N GLY A 55 7.08 8.82 16.82
CA GLY A 55 6.33 9.76 15.99
C GLY A 55 7.20 10.56 15.04
N PHE A 56 6.55 11.33 14.16
CA PHE A 56 7.22 12.26 13.26
C PHE A 56 7.08 13.70 13.77
N ILE A 57 8.15 14.49 13.68
CA ILE A 57 8.08 15.93 13.89
C ILE A 57 8.63 16.68 12.68
N ALA A 58 8.02 17.82 12.37
CA ALA A 58 8.51 18.71 11.33
C ALA A 58 9.90 19.26 11.68
N THR A 59 10.74 19.42 10.66
CA THR A 59 12.11 19.98 10.79
C THR A 59 12.21 21.42 10.27
N ARG A 60 11.14 21.92 9.65
CA ARG A 60 11.00 23.27 9.09
C ARG A 60 9.52 23.58 8.91
N ASP A 61 9.20 24.84 8.63
CA ASP A 61 7.85 25.25 8.27
C ASP A 61 7.41 24.58 6.96
N ILE A 62 6.22 23.97 6.98
CA ILE A 62 5.64 23.25 5.85
C ILE A 62 4.48 24.07 5.31
N LYS A 63 4.55 24.48 4.04
CA LYS A 63 3.46 25.22 3.40
C LYS A 63 2.27 24.29 3.18
N ALA A 64 1.06 24.80 3.32
CA ALA A 64 -0.16 24.07 2.99
C ALA A 64 -0.09 23.52 1.56
N GLY A 65 -0.51 22.25 1.38
CA GLY A 65 -0.43 21.53 0.11
C GLY A 65 0.92 20.88 -0.20
N THR A 66 1.92 20.99 0.67
CA THR A 66 3.21 20.28 0.48
C THR A 66 3.04 18.79 0.78
N VAL A 67 3.44 17.92 -0.15
CA VAL A 67 3.55 16.47 0.10
C VAL A 67 4.76 16.21 1.00
N ILE A 68 4.52 15.65 2.20
CA ILE A 68 5.56 15.39 3.21
C ILE A 68 6.27 14.06 2.94
N PHE A 69 5.51 13.01 2.65
CA PHE A 69 5.97 11.72 2.15
C PHE A 69 4.83 11.04 1.40
N GLU A 70 5.21 10.06 0.57
CA GLU A 70 4.34 9.15 -0.14
C GLU A 70 4.99 7.76 -0.01
N GLU A 71 4.16 6.73 0.15
CA GLU A 71 4.59 5.35 0.32
C GLU A 71 3.58 4.44 -0.37
N GLU A 72 4.06 3.38 -1.01
CA GLU A 72 3.21 2.33 -1.55
C GLU A 72 2.67 1.46 -0.41
N PRO A 73 1.38 1.07 -0.44
CA PRO A 73 0.82 0.24 0.62
C PRO A 73 1.57 -1.09 0.71
N VAL A 74 1.86 -1.53 1.93
CA VAL A 74 2.50 -2.84 2.17
C VAL A 74 1.61 -3.99 1.71
N ALA A 75 0.30 -3.85 1.89
CA ALA A 75 -0.72 -4.78 1.43
C ALA A 75 -2.04 -4.04 1.21
N VAL A 76 -2.84 -4.53 0.25
CA VAL A 76 -4.20 -4.04 -0.03
C VAL A 76 -5.16 -5.21 0.09
N SER A 77 -6.33 -4.99 0.69
CA SER A 77 -7.36 -6.01 0.82
C SER A 77 -8.75 -5.36 0.81
N PRO A 78 -9.78 -6.05 0.28
CA PRO A 78 -11.17 -5.65 0.45
C PRO A 78 -11.53 -5.41 1.92
N VAL A 79 -12.20 -4.29 2.22
CA VAL A 79 -12.73 -4.04 3.57
C VAL A 79 -14.03 -4.83 3.74
N LEU A 80 -14.04 -5.76 4.68
CA LEU A 80 -15.25 -6.50 5.10
C LEU A 80 -15.92 -5.76 6.27
N GLU A 81 -16.58 -4.62 6.01
CA GLU A 81 -17.38 -3.97 7.05
C GLU A 81 -18.76 -4.61 7.18
N ILE A 82 -18.90 -5.40 8.25
CA ILE A 82 -20.07 -6.19 8.66
C ILE A 82 -21.26 -5.27 9.09
N SER A 83 -21.03 -3.97 9.28
CA SER A 83 -22.02 -3.00 9.77
C SER A 83 -23.13 -2.69 8.75
N TYR A 84 -22.88 -2.91 7.45
CA TYR A 84 -23.83 -2.66 6.35
C TYR A 84 -24.69 -3.90 5.98
N LEU A 85 -24.72 -4.94 6.82
CA LEU A 85 -25.41 -6.22 6.56
C LEU A 85 -26.94 -6.15 6.51
N GLU A 86 -27.58 -5.04 6.87
CA GLU A 86 -29.03 -4.86 6.66
C GLU A 86 -29.37 -4.65 5.18
N SER A 87 -28.41 -4.14 4.40
CA SER A 87 -28.47 -4.16 2.94
C SER A 87 -27.62 -5.34 2.47
N ARG A 88 -28.19 -6.28 1.72
CA ARG A 88 -27.48 -7.40 1.08
C ARG A 88 -26.44 -6.96 0.02
N ARG A 89 -25.88 -5.75 0.13
CA ARG A 89 -25.09 -5.01 -0.85
C ARG A 89 -23.60 -4.93 -0.51
N GLY A 90 -23.18 -5.32 0.71
CA GLY A 90 -21.89 -4.92 1.26
C GLY A 90 -20.76 -5.97 1.27
N LEU A 91 -20.61 -6.86 0.28
CA LEU A 91 -19.57 -7.90 0.43
C LEU A 91 -18.79 -8.32 -0.83
N ILE A 92 -19.01 -7.66 -1.97
CA ILE A 92 -18.32 -8.06 -3.19
C ILE A 92 -17.71 -6.86 -3.91
N CYS A 93 -16.39 -6.83 -3.99
CA CYS A 93 -15.64 -5.84 -4.76
C CYS A 93 -14.63 -6.53 -5.68
N CYS A 94 -14.18 -5.81 -6.70
CA CYS A 94 -13.10 -6.25 -7.58
C CYS A 94 -11.78 -6.38 -6.80
N LEU A 95 -11.10 -7.53 -6.86
CA LEU A 95 -9.83 -7.74 -6.16
C LEU A 95 -8.69 -6.82 -6.62
N THR A 96 -8.77 -6.32 -7.86
CA THR A 96 -7.75 -5.43 -8.43
C THR A 96 -7.94 -3.98 -8.04
N CYS A 97 -9.15 -3.43 -8.23
CA CYS A 97 -9.40 -1.99 -8.07
C CYS A 97 -10.19 -1.63 -6.81
N GLY A 98 -10.71 -2.62 -6.08
CA GLY A 98 -11.48 -2.42 -4.85
C GLY A 98 -12.87 -1.80 -5.07
N LEU A 99 -13.29 -1.53 -6.31
CA LEU A 99 -14.60 -0.98 -6.61
C LEU A 99 -15.70 -2.01 -6.30
N ALA A 100 -16.69 -1.56 -5.52
CA ALA A 100 -17.97 -2.20 -5.31
C ALA A 100 -19.02 -1.24 -5.89
N ASP A 101 -19.37 -1.44 -7.16
CA ASP A 101 -20.37 -0.60 -7.83
C ASP A 101 -21.76 -1.22 -7.63
N ASP A 102 -22.75 -0.42 -7.22
CA ASP A 102 -24.15 -0.83 -7.04
C ASP A 102 -24.77 -1.36 -8.35
N GLU A 103 -24.26 -0.91 -9.51
CA GLU A 103 -24.65 -1.40 -10.84
C GLU A 103 -23.95 -2.72 -11.21
N TRP A 104 -22.74 -2.94 -10.69
CA TRP A 104 -21.98 -4.17 -10.88
C TRP A 104 -22.26 -5.13 -9.73
N GLN A 105 -23.40 -5.80 -9.79
CA GLN A 105 -23.70 -6.92 -8.89
C GLN A 105 -23.21 -8.22 -9.51
N PRO A 106 -22.28 -8.95 -8.86
CA PRO A 106 -21.75 -10.21 -9.37
C PRO A 106 -22.81 -11.29 -9.58
N SER A 107 -23.96 -11.17 -8.89
CA SER A 107 -25.13 -12.02 -9.08
C SER A 107 -25.97 -11.68 -10.32
N MET A 108 -25.74 -10.53 -10.96
CA MET A 108 -26.58 -10.02 -12.08
C MET A 108 -25.80 -9.79 -13.38
N THR A 109 -24.54 -9.33 -13.33
CA THR A 109 -23.68 -9.12 -14.53
C THR A 109 -22.33 -9.85 -14.43
N GLY A 110 -21.99 -10.42 -13.26
CA GLY A 110 -20.65 -10.58 -12.70
C GLY A 110 -19.53 -11.12 -13.58
N HIS A 111 -18.64 -10.24 -14.00
CA HIS A 111 -17.30 -10.62 -14.43
C HIS A 111 -16.55 -11.29 -13.26
N ARG A 112 -16.00 -12.46 -13.52
CA ARG A 112 -15.13 -13.21 -12.62
C ARG A 112 -13.86 -13.47 -13.37
N CYS A 113 -12.74 -13.52 -12.66
CA CYS A 113 -11.49 -13.95 -13.26
C CYS A 113 -11.70 -15.30 -13.95
N THR A 114 -11.33 -15.41 -15.22
CA THR A 114 -11.45 -16.65 -15.99
C THR A 114 -10.60 -17.78 -15.41
N ARG A 115 -9.53 -17.45 -14.69
CA ARG A 115 -8.61 -18.38 -14.01
C ARG A 115 -9.15 -18.84 -12.66
N CYS A 116 -9.25 -17.93 -11.69
CA CYS A 116 -9.54 -18.28 -10.29
C CYS A 116 -11.02 -18.18 -9.90
N LYS A 117 -11.89 -17.58 -10.74
CA LYS A 117 -13.33 -17.37 -10.51
C LYS A 117 -13.70 -16.36 -9.40
N TRP A 118 -12.72 -15.67 -8.82
CA TRP A 118 -12.96 -14.58 -7.87
C TRP A 118 -13.44 -13.30 -8.58
N PRO A 119 -14.08 -12.37 -7.83
CA PRO A 119 -14.70 -11.18 -8.41
C PRO A 119 -13.68 -10.21 -9.03
N ILE A 120 -13.91 -9.84 -10.29
CA ILE A 120 -13.10 -8.87 -11.04
C ILE A 120 -14.02 -8.08 -11.96
N CYS A 121 -13.95 -6.75 -11.98
CA CYS A 121 -14.93 -5.94 -12.73
C CYS A 121 -14.75 -5.96 -14.26
N SER A 122 -13.57 -6.31 -14.77
CA SER A 122 -13.28 -6.28 -16.21
C SER A 122 -12.11 -7.20 -16.59
N THR A 123 -11.99 -7.52 -17.88
CA THR A 123 -10.81 -8.23 -18.42
C THR A 123 -9.51 -7.46 -18.21
N GLU A 124 -9.56 -6.12 -18.16
CA GLU A 124 -8.39 -5.30 -17.83
C GLU A 124 -7.95 -5.54 -16.38
N CYS A 125 -8.88 -5.52 -15.43
CA CYS A 125 -8.56 -5.80 -14.04
C CYS A 125 -8.10 -7.24 -13.81
N GLU A 126 -8.48 -8.19 -14.66
CA GLU A 126 -8.03 -9.59 -14.58
C GLU A 126 -6.53 -9.75 -14.89
N GLU A 127 -5.98 -8.88 -15.73
CA GLU A 127 -4.59 -8.94 -16.19
C GLU A 127 -3.64 -8.05 -15.34
N LEU A 128 -4.18 -7.20 -14.47
CA LEU A 128 -3.36 -6.30 -13.67
C LEU A 128 -2.65 -7.04 -12.51
N PRO A 129 -1.39 -6.69 -12.19
CA PRO A 129 -0.55 -7.43 -11.24
C PRO A 129 -1.16 -7.60 -9.85
N MET A 130 -1.92 -6.60 -9.38
CA MET A 130 -2.54 -6.60 -8.05
C MET A 130 -3.31 -7.88 -7.74
N HIS A 131 -3.98 -8.45 -8.74
CA HIS A 131 -4.64 -9.75 -8.64
C HIS A 131 -3.86 -10.84 -9.38
N ALA A 132 -3.48 -10.57 -10.64
CA ALA A 132 -2.99 -11.57 -11.60
C ALA A 132 -1.71 -12.29 -11.15
N GLU A 133 -0.81 -11.58 -10.48
CA GLU A 133 0.51 -12.06 -10.05
C GLU A 133 0.53 -12.44 -8.56
N ASN A 134 -0.45 -11.98 -7.78
CA ASN A 134 -0.53 -12.20 -6.35
C ASN A 134 -1.41 -13.42 -6.02
N GLU A 135 -2.68 -13.21 -5.70
CA GLU A 135 -3.56 -14.26 -5.16
C GLU A 135 -4.23 -15.15 -6.20
N CYS A 136 -4.21 -14.79 -7.50
CA CYS A 136 -4.93 -15.50 -8.55
C CYS A 136 -4.54 -16.98 -8.67
N GLU A 137 -3.25 -17.30 -8.77
CA GLU A 137 -2.77 -18.69 -8.88
C GLU A 137 -3.04 -19.48 -7.60
N ILE A 138 -2.92 -18.83 -6.44
CA ILE A 138 -3.20 -19.45 -5.13
C ILE A 138 -4.66 -19.88 -5.07
N PHE A 139 -5.58 -18.98 -5.44
CA PHE A 139 -7.01 -19.25 -5.47
C PHE A 139 -7.38 -20.33 -6.50
N ALA A 140 -6.79 -20.28 -7.69
CA ALA A 140 -7.04 -21.27 -8.74
C ALA A 140 -6.55 -22.68 -8.36
N SER A 141 -5.37 -22.80 -7.74
CA SER A 141 -4.75 -24.08 -7.41
C SER A 141 -5.37 -24.78 -6.19
N HIS A 142 -5.94 -24.02 -5.25
CA HIS A 142 -6.47 -24.54 -4.00
C HIS A 142 -8.00 -24.69 -3.98
N LYS A 143 -8.68 -24.42 -5.10
CA LYS A 143 -10.15 -24.46 -5.22
C LYS A 143 -10.87 -23.63 -4.15
N PHE A 144 -10.30 -22.48 -3.80
CA PHE A 144 -11.01 -21.50 -3.00
C PHE A 144 -12.09 -20.90 -3.88
N GLU A 145 -13.31 -21.44 -3.79
CA GLU A 145 -14.43 -20.95 -4.56
C GLU A 145 -15.04 -19.73 -3.87
N TYR A 146 -15.19 -18.65 -4.63
CA TYR A 146 -15.98 -17.52 -4.19
C TYR A 146 -17.46 -17.91 -4.31
N GLU A 147 -18.09 -18.29 -3.20
CA GLU A 147 -19.52 -18.63 -3.09
C GLU A 147 -20.36 -17.40 -2.65
N PRO A 148 -21.02 -16.69 -3.58
CA PRO A 148 -21.99 -15.68 -3.21
C PRO A 148 -23.42 -16.14 -3.51
N GLU A 149 -23.84 -17.34 -3.11
CA GLU A 149 -25.25 -17.76 -3.27
C GLU A 149 -25.77 -18.59 -2.08
N SER A 150 -26.53 -17.90 -1.22
CA SER A 150 -27.59 -18.48 -0.35
C SER A 150 -27.20 -19.35 0.85
N THR A 151 -26.52 -18.78 1.85
CA THR A 151 -26.78 -19.21 3.23
C THR A 151 -26.88 -17.98 4.14
N GLY A 152 -27.69 -18.09 5.19
CA GLY A 152 -27.99 -16.97 6.07
C GLY A 152 -26.72 -16.37 6.70
N LEU A 153 -26.91 -15.21 7.33
CA LEU A 153 -25.88 -14.44 8.05
C LEU A 153 -25.00 -15.26 9.02
N SER A 154 -25.39 -16.49 9.37
CA SER A 154 -24.64 -17.40 10.24
C SER A 154 -23.36 -17.98 9.61
N ASP A 155 -23.29 -18.09 8.28
CA ASP A 155 -22.28 -18.94 7.63
C ASP A 155 -21.09 -18.13 7.07
N LEU A 156 -21.24 -16.81 6.90
CA LEU A 156 -20.20 -15.90 6.42
C LEU A 156 -18.97 -15.81 7.34
N VAL A 157 -19.13 -16.12 8.63
CA VAL A 157 -18.07 -15.98 9.65
C VAL A 157 -17.11 -17.18 9.63
N MET A 158 -17.42 -18.27 8.91
CA MET A 158 -16.66 -19.52 8.98
C MET A 158 -15.67 -19.77 7.82
N GLY A 159 -15.51 -18.83 6.89
CA GLY A 159 -14.77 -19.06 5.62
C GLY A 159 -13.23 -19.02 5.69
N ILE A 160 -12.61 -18.55 6.77
CA ILE A 160 -11.15 -18.64 6.96
C ILE A 160 -10.88 -19.59 8.13
N ARG A 161 -10.84 -20.89 7.83
CA ARG A 161 -10.22 -21.87 8.73
C ARG A 161 -8.77 -22.00 8.32
N VAL A 162 -7.89 -21.39 9.12
CA VAL A 162 -6.43 -21.65 9.11
C VAL A 162 -6.17 -23.03 9.70
#